data_AF-A0A3C0BYM2-F1
#
_entry.id   AF-A0A3C0BYM2-F1
#
_cell.length_a   1.000
_cell.length_b   1.000
_cell.length_c   1.000
_cell.angle_alpha   90.00
_cell.angle_beta   90.00
_cell.angle_gamma   90.00
#
_symmetry.space_group_name_H-M   'P 1'
#
loop_
_entity.id
_entity.type
_entity.pdbx_description
1 polymer ?
#
loop_
_entity_poly.entity_id
_entity_poly.type
_entity_poly.pdbx_seq_one_letter_code
_entity_poly.pdbx_strand_id
1 'polypeptide(L)'
;MQPTNTKNPDYYHKVVDCQWGCPAHTDVPGYIRHIAQGEYTQAYLLNRESNVFPGILGRVCDRPCEPVCRRARVDEEPVAICRLKRVAGDLKDDFKPYLPPVPIEKNGKKIAIIGAGCASMTVANDLLPLGYEMDVFESLSEMGGLIRSNIP
;
A
#
# COMPACT_ATOMS: atom_id res chain seq x y z
N MET A 1 9.46 -34.02 -9.39
CA MET A 1 8.61 -32.87 -9.00
C MET A 1 7.24 -33.41 -8.65
N GLN A 2 6.65 -32.97 -7.55
CA GLN A 2 5.24 -33.28 -7.28
C GLN A 2 4.35 -32.43 -8.20
N PRO A 3 3.24 -32.99 -8.74
CA PRO A 3 2.28 -32.20 -9.49
C PRO A 3 1.71 -31.07 -8.64
N THR A 4 1.57 -29.89 -9.22
CA THR A 4 0.89 -28.76 -8.61
C THR A 4 -0.55 -29.12 -8.23
N ASN A 5 -0.95 -28.84 -6.99
CA ASN A 5 -2.34 -28.95 -6.56
C ASN A 5 -3.16 -27.75 -7.04
N THR A 6 -3.73 -27.87 -8.24
CA THR A 6 -4.60 -26.85 -8.85
C THR A 6 -5.97 -26.69 -8.19
N LYS A 7 -6.33 -27.57 -7.24
CA LYS A 7 -7.58 -27.48 -6.47
C LYS A 7 -7.48 -26.52 -5.28
N ASN A 8 -6.27 -26.15 -4.83
CA ASN A 8 -6.08 -25.14 -3.81
C ASN A 8 -5.87 -23.77 -4.47
N PRO A 9 -6.79 -22.78 -4.31
CA PRO A 9 -6.63 -21.45 -4.87
C PRO A 9 -5.36 -20.74 -4.38
N ASP A 10 -4.86 -21.04 -3.17
CA ASP A 10 -3.63 -20.46 -2.62
C ASP A 10 -2.42 -20.68 -3.54
N TYR A 11 -2.42 -21.77 -4.31
CA TYR A 11 -1.36 -22.02 -5.28
C TYR A 11 -1.25 -20.86 -6.29
N TYR A 12 -2.38 -20.41 -6.84
CA TYR A 12 -2.40 -19.33 -7.82
C TYR A 12 -2.01 -17.99 -7.20
N HIS A 13 -2.38 -17.75 -5.93
CA HIS A 13 -1.97 -16.57 -5.18
C HIS A 13 -0.46 -16.57 -4.86
N LYS A 14 0.15 -17.74 -4.64
CA LYS A 14 1.59 -17.87 -4.36
C LYS A 14 2.49 -17.77 -5.60
N VAL A 15 1.96 -17.80 -6.82
CA VAL A 15 2.78 -17.77 -8.06
C VAL A 15 3.66 -16.51 -8.16
N VAL A 16 3.30 -15.44 -7.45
CA VAL A 16 4.06 -14.18 -7.39
C VAL A 16 4.67 -14.02 -5.99
N ASP A 17 5.85 -14.60 -5.78
CA ASP A 17 6.48 -14.67 -4.44
C ASP A 17 6.66 -13.30 -3.78
N CYS A 18 7.01 -12.25 -4.52
CA CYS A 18 7.17 -10.90 -3.94
C CYS A 18 5.85 -10.29 -3.48
N GLN A 19 4.74 -10.57 -4.18
CA GLN A 19 3.40 -10.15 -3.75
C GLN A 19 2.94 -10.97 -2.56
N TRP A 20 3.19 -12.28 -2.56
CA TRP A 20 2.88 -13.17 -1.44
C TRP A 20 3.68 -12.85 -0.17
N GLY A 21 4.95 -12.49 -0.31
CA GLY A 21 5.81 -12.08 0.80
C GLY A 21 5.48 -10.69 1.35
N CYS A 22 4.65 -9.90 0.66
CA CYS A 22 4.18 -8.62 1.20
C CYS A 22 2.97 -8.86 2.11
N PRO A 23 2.98 -8.40 3.38
CA PRO A 23 1.82 -8.52 4.27
C PRO A 23 0.55 -7.85 3.74
N ALA A 24 0.70 -6.85 2.87
CA ALA A 24 -0.41 -6.15 2.23
C ALA A 24 -0.83 -6.78 0.89
N HIS A 25 -0.16 -7.83 0.42
CA HIS A 25 -0.39 -8.46 -0.89
C HIS A 25 -0.41 -7.47 -2.08
N THR A 26 0.41 -6.42 -1.98
CA THR A 26 0.51 -5.38 -3.02
C THR A 26 0.99 -5.95 -4.35
N ASP A 27 0.43 -5.46 -5.47
CA ASP A 27 0.81 -5.89 -6.82
C ASP A 27 2.19 -5.36 -7.23
N VAL A 28 3.24 -6.03 -6.71
CA VAL A 28 4.64 -5.70 -6.97
C VAL A 28 4.98 -5.69 -8.46
N PRO A 29 4.65 -6.73 -9.25
CA PRO A 29 4.94 -6.71 -10.68
C PRO A 29 4.23 -5.58 -11.42
N GLY A 30 2.96 -5.33 -11.09
CA GLY A 30 2.14 -4.33 -11.76
C GLY A 30 2.69 -2.92 -11.60
N TYR A 31 2.99 -2.48 -10.38
CA TYR A 31 3.49 -1.12 -10.22
C TYR A 31 4.93 -0.96 -10.71
N ILE A 32 5.76 -2.00 -10.68
CA ILE A 32 7.10 -1.96 -11.28
C ILE A 32 7.00 -1.79 -12.80
N ARG A 33 6.00 -2.41 -13.44
CA ARG A 33 5.74 -2.24 -14.87
C ARG A 33 5.38 -0.79 -15.20
N HIS A 34 4.48 -0.18 -14.43
CA HIS A 34 4.16 1.24 -14.57
C HIS A 34 5.40 2.14 -14.39
N ILE A 35 6.24 1.87 -13.38
CA ILE A 35 7.51 2.60 -13.19
C ILE A 35 8.42 2.47 -14.41
N ALA A 36 8.56 1.27 -14.98
CA ALA A 36 9.38 1.03 -16.17
C ALA A 36 8.88 1.79 -17.40
N GLN A 37 7.59 2.13 -17.44
CA GLN A 37 6.96 2.94 -18.49
C GLN A 37 6.98 4.45 -18.20
N GLY A 38 7.53 4.87 -17.05
CA GLY A 38 7.50 6.27 -16.61
C GLY A 38 6.15 6.71 -16.04
N GLU A 39 5.22 5.79 -15.81
CA GLU A 39 3.85 6.05 -15.35
C GLU A 39 3.80 6.09 -13.81
N TYR A 40 4.56 7.00 -13.20
CA TYR A 40 4.74 7.04 -11.73
C TYR A 40 3.45 7.23 -10.95
N THR A 41 2.53 8.06 -11.45
CA THR A 41 1.21 8.27 -10.84
C THR A 41 0.37 7.00 -10.82
N GLN A 42 0.38 6.22 -11.92
CA GLN A 42 -0.34 4.93 -11.99
C GLN A 42 0.31 3.89 -11.07
N ALA A 43 1.65 3.83 -11.05
CA ALA A 43 2.38 2.98 -10.11
C ALA A 43 2.03 3.31 -8.65
N TYR A 44 1.92 4.60 -8.31
CA TYR A 44 1.54 5.04 -6.98
C TYR A 44 0.10 4.65 -6.63
N LEU A 45 -0.85 4.86 -7.55
CA LEU A 45 -2.25 4.51 -7.36
C LEU A 45 -2.44 3.00 -7.19
N LEU A 46 -1.77 2.18 -8.01
CA LEU A 46 -1.82 0.73 -7.89
C LEU A 46 -1.25 0.23 -6.55
N ASN A 47 -0.13 0.81 -6.07
CA ASN A 47 0.34 0.52 -4.71
C ASN A 47 -0.70 0.90 -3.65
N ARG A 48 -1.41 2.01 -3.87
CA ARG A 48 -2.35 2.59 -2.92
C ARG A 48 -3.58 1.71 -2.68
N GLU A 49 -3.98 0.91 -3.67
CA GLU A 49 -5.11 -0.03 -3.55
C GLU A 49 -4.95 -0.97 -2.35
N SER A 50 -3.72 -1.45 -2.09
CA SER A 50 -3.45 -2.35 -0.97
C SER A 50 -2.95 -1.64 0.29
N ASN A 51 -2.44 -0.41 0.16
CA ASN A 51 -1.91 0.36 1.28
C ASN A 51 -1.94 1.86 1.03
N VAL A 52 -2.62 2.62 1.87
CA VAL A 52 -2.84 4.07 1.66
C VAL A 52 -1.59 4.96 1.84
N PHE A 53 -0.43 4.39 2.24
CA PHE A 53 0.84 5.10 2.44
C PHE A 53 2.01 4.60 1.58
N PRO A 54 1.91 4.50 0.23
CA PRO A 54 3.00 3.96 -0.59
C PRO A 54 4.32 4.72 -0.43
N GLY A 55 4.27 6.06 -0.36
CA GLY A 55 5.46 6.91 -0.24
C GLY A 55 6.24 6.72 1.06
N ILE A 56 5.52 6.46 2.16
CA ILE A 56 6.12 6.15 3.46
C ILE A 56 6.73 4.75 3.43
N LEU A 57 5.99 3.75 2.93
CA LEU A 57 6.49 2.39 2.82
C LEU A 57 7.74 2.29 1.93
N GLY A 58 7.88 3.10 0.89
CA GLY A 58 9.11 3.17 0.11
C GLY A 58 10.35 3.64 0.88
N ARG A 59 10.18 4.12 2.12
CA ARG A 59 11.25 4.62 2.99
C ARG A 59 11.50 3.71 4.20
N VAL A 60 10.41 3.22 4.81
CA VAL A 60 10.47 2.56 6.12
C VAL A 60 10.18 1.06 6.09
N CYS A 61 9.76 0.51 4.94
CA CYS A 61 9.40 -0.89 4.84
C CYS A 61 10.63 -1.79 5.08
N ASP A 62 10.43 -2.85 5.87
CA ASP A 62 11.41 -3.91 6.17
C ASP A 62 11.65 -4.88 4.99
N ARG A 63 10.93 -4.67 3.88
CA ARG A 63 11.13 -5.34 2.58
C ARG A 63 11.00 -6.87 2.62
N PRO A 64 9.97 -7.45 3.26
CA PRO A 64 9.80 -8.91 3.30
C PRO A 64 9.59 -9.53 1.90
N CYS A 65 9.24 -8.73 0.90
CA CYS A 65 9.09 -9.14 -0.49
C CYS A 65 10.41 -9.31 -1.26
N GLU A 66 11.51 -8.69 -0.82
CA GLU A 66 12.81 -8.75 -1.52
C GLU A 66 13.50 -10.11 -1.33
N PRO A 67 13.61 -10.68 -0.11
CA PRO A 67 14.26 -12.00 0.09
C PRO A 67 13.61 -13.16 -0.69
N VAL A 68 12.31 -13.07 -0.95
CA VAL A 68 11.54 -14.09 -1.69
C VAL A 68 11.47 -13.82 -3.20
N CYS A 69 12.05 -12.71 -3.67
CA CYS A 69 12.00 -12.32 -5.07
C CYS A 69 12.59 -13.41 -5.98
N ARG A 70 11.89 -13.71 -7.09
CA ARG A 70 12.39 -14.68 -8.09
C ARG A 70 13.75 -14.31 -8.67
N ARG A 71 14.10 -13.03 -8.73
CA ARG A 71 15.41 -12.60 -9.26
C ARG A 71 16.60 -13.01 -8.39
N ALA A 72 16.41 -13.18 -7.08
CA ALA A 72 17.45 -13.74 -6.23
C ALA A 72 17.87 -15.17 -6.62
N ARG A 73 17.00 -15.93 -7.32
CA ARG A 73 17.31 -17.30 -7.79
C ARG A 73 18.02 -17.35 -9.15
N VAL A 74 18.01 -16.26 -9.91
CA VAL A 74 18.51 -16.23 -11.29
C VAL A 74 19.71 -15.30 -11.41
N ASP A 75 19.62 -14.15 -10.76
CA ASP A 75 20.57 -13.04 -10.88
C ASP A 75 21.34 -12.80 -9.56
N GLU A 76 21.16 -13.66 -8.55
CA GLU A 76 21.71 -13.56 -7.17
C GLU A 76 21.31 -12.31 -6.38
N GLU A 77 20.69 -11.32 -7.02
CA GLU A 77 20.23 -10.07 -6.43
C GLU A 77 18.70 -9.91 -6.59
N PRO A 78 17.96 -9.59 -5.51
CA PRO A 78 16.54 -9.28 -5.63
C PRO A 78 16.33 -7.91 -6.28
N VAL A 79 15.17 -7.71 -6.88
CA VAL A 79 14.77 -6.37 -7.31
C VAL A 79 14.67 -5.46 -6.08
N ALA A 80 15.18 -4.22 -6.18
CA ALA A 80 15.08 -3.20 -5.14
C ALA A 80 13.65 -2.62 -5.03
N ILE A 81 12.69 -3.48 -4.71
CA ILE A 81 11.24 -3.25 -4.71
C ILE A 81 10.88 -2.04 -3.82
N CYS A 82 11.44 -1.94 -2.63
CA CYS A 82 11.16 -0.84 -1.70
C CYS A 82 11.62 0.51 -2.28
N ARG A 83 12.79 0.55 -2.93
CA ARG A 83 13.31 1.77 -3.57
C ARG A 83 12.47 2.18 -4.77
N LEU A 84 12.02 1.24 -5.58
CA LEU A 84 11.10 1.51 -6.70
C LEU A 84 9.77 2.07 -6.21
N LYS A 85 9.22 1.54 -5.10
CA LYS A 85 8.04 2.11 -4.45
C LYS A 85 8.26 3.56 -4.03
N ARG A 86 9.44 3.88 -3.50
CA ARG A 86 9.82 5.28 -3.22
C ARG A 86 9.86 6.14 -4.48
N VAL A 87 10.40 5.66 -5.58
CA VAL A 87 10.41 6.40 -6.86
C VAL A 87 8.98 6.75 -7.29
N ALA A 88 8.05 5.80 -7.28
CA ALA A 88 6.63 6.09 -7.57
C ALA A 88 6.04 7.12 -6.59
N GLY A 89 6.35 7.02 -5.30
CA GLY A 89 5.92 7.98 -4.29
C GLY A 89 6.47 9.39 -4.49
N ASP A 90 7.72 9.52 -4.95
CA ASP A 90 8.44 10.79 -5.09
C ASP A 90 8.14 11.47 -6.44
N LEU A 91 7.88 10.70 -7.51
CA LEU A 91 7.69 11.21 -8.88
C LEU A 91 6.24 11.28 -9.37
N LYS A 92 5.25 10.84 -8.58
CA LYS A 92 3.83 10.99 -8.94
C LYS A 92 3.44 12.47 -9.07
N ASP A 93 2.52 12.73 -9.98
CA ASP A 93 1.79 13.99 -10.07
C ASP A 93 0.67 14.06 -9.01
N ASP A 94 -0.19 15.09 -9.09
CA ASP A 94 -1.37 15.16 -8.24
C ASP A 94 -2.32 13.97 -8.50
N PHE A 95 -2.40 13.09 -7.51
CA PHE A 95 -3.22 11.89 -7.56
C PHE A 95 -4.62 12.11 -6.98
N LYS A 96 -4.90 13.26 -6.35
CA LYS A 96 -6.20 13.53 -5.72
C LYS A 96 -7.40 13.40 -6.66
N PRO A 97 -7.33 13.78 -7.96
CA PRO A 97 -8.43 13.59 -8.89
C PRO A 97 -8.83 12.12 -9.13
N TYR A 98 -7.94 11.17 -8.83
CA TYR A 98 -8.21 9.73 -8.95
C TYR A 98 -8.80 9.13 -7.68
N LEU A 99 -8.89 9.89 -6.58
CA LEU A 99 -9.48 9.41 -5.35
C LEU A 99 -11.00 9.37 -5.46
N PRO A 100 -11.66 8.37 -4.86
CA PRO A 100 -13.10 8.31 -4.84
C PRO A 100 -13.66 9.54 -4.12
N PRO A 101 -14.66 10.23 -4.70
CA PRO A 101 -15.21 11.43 -4.11
C PRO A 101 -15.93 11.10 -2.81
N VAL A 102 -15.86 12.01 -1.85
CA VAL A 102 -16.65 11.92 -0.63
C VAL A 102 -18.07 12.42 -0.94
N PRO A 103 -19.12 11.63 -0.68
CA PRO A 103 -20.49 12.06 -0.97
C PRO A 103 -20.91 13.23 -0.08
N ILE A 104 -21.71 14.14 -0.65
CA ILE A 104 -22.27 15.30 0.05
C ILE A 104 -23.30 14.81 1.07
N GLU A 105 -24.24 13.97 0.63
CA GLU A 105 -25.18 13.29 1.52
C GLU A 105 -24.49 12.14 2.25
N LYS A 106 -24.51 12.20 3.58
CA LYS A 106 -23.92 11.18 4.44
C LYS A 106 -24.88 10.01 4.65
N ASN A 107 -24.33 8.85 4.98
CA ASN A 107 -25.12 7.63 5.21
C ASN A 107 -25.83 7.59 6.58
N GLY A 108 -25.76 8.68 7.35
CA GLY A 108 -26.39 8.83 8.67
C GLY A 108 -25.66 8.12 9.82
N LYS A 109 -24.52 7.47 9.58
CA LYS A 109 -23.74 6.78 10.62
C LYS A 109 -22.51 7.61 11.01
N LYS A 110 -22.26 7.67 12.33
CA LYS A 110 -21.11 8.35 12.93
C LYS A 110 -20.14 7.35 13.53
N ILE A 111 -18.85 7.59 13.34
CA ILE A 111 -17.77 6.74 13.86
C ILE A 111 -16.76 7.62 14.61
N ALA A 112 -16.45 7.25 15.85
CA ALA A 112 -15.34 7.82 16.59
C ALA A 112 -14.08 6.98 16.34
N ILE A 113 -12.99 7.63 15.92
CA ILE A 113 -11.69 7.02 15.67
C ILE A 113 -10.72 7.48 16.76
N ILE A 114 -10.13 6.54 17.49
CA ILE A 114 -9.18 6.84 18.58
C ILE A 114 -7.75 6.63 18.09
N GLY A 115 -6.94 7.68 18.16
CA GLY A 115 -5.59 7.78 17.59
C GLY A 115 -5.61 8.14 16.11
N ALA A 116 -4.67 8.97 15.68
CA ALA A 116 -4.48 9.43 14.30
C ALA A 116 -3.24 8.80 13.64
N GLY A 117 -2.97 7.54 13.95
CA GLY A 117 -1.90 6.74 13.33
C GLY A 117 -2.30 6.13 11.98
N CYS A 118 -1.40 5.35 11.40
CA CYS A 118 -1.61 4.72 10.09
C CYS A 118 -2.87 3.85 10.02
N ALA A 119 -3.15 3.03 11.05
CA ALA A 119 -4.33 2.17 11.09
C ALA A 119 -5.64 2.98 10.99
N SER A 120 -5.77 3.99 11.86
CA SER A 120 -6.93 4.89 11.91
C SER A 120 -7.14 5.67 10.62
N MET A 121 -6.05 6.15 10.02
CA MET A 121 -6.11 6.89 8.76
C MET A 121 -6.48 6.00 7.57
N THR A 122 -6.10 4.71 7.57
CA THR A 122 -6.59 3.74 6.58
C THR A 122 -8.10 3.54 6.72
N VAL A 123 -8.60 3.35 7.96
CA VAL A 123 -10.04 3.22 8.21
C VAL A 123 -10.79 4.47 7.73
N ALA A 124 -10.28 5.65 8.04
CA ALA A 124 -10.88 6.91 7.56
C ALA A 124 -10.88 7.00 6.03
N ASN A 125 -9.78 6.65 5.38
CA ASN A 125 -9.69 6.63 3.92
C ASN A 125 -10.76 5.76 3.27
N ASP A 126 -11.00 4.57 3.83
CA ASP A 126 -11.89 3.58 3.20
C ASP A 126 -13.37 3.89 3.48
N LEU A 127 -13.68 4.47 4.64
CA LEU A 127 -15.05 4.77 5.05
C LEU A 127 -15.55 6.14 4.59
N LEU A 128 -14.66 7.11 4.34
CA LEU A 128 -15.04 8.46 3.89
C LEU A 128 -15.83 8.42 2.57
N PRO A 129 -15.39 7.69 1.53
CA PRO A 129 -16.13 7.56 0.26
C PRO A 129 -17.48 6.86 0.40
N LEU A 130 -17.66 6.04 1.44
CA LEU A 130 -18.93 5.39 1.75
C LEU A 130 -19.91 6.29 2.50
N GLY A 131 -19.54 7.56 2.76
CA GLY A 131 -20.40 8.58 3.34
C GLY A 131 -20.54 8.53 4.85
N TYR A 132 -19.63 7.86 5.56
CA TYR A 132 -19.60 7.90 7.03
C TYR A 132 -19.13 9.27 7.53
N GLU A 133 -19.74 9.74 8.62
CA GLU A 133 -19.21 10.86 9.41
C GLU A 133 -18.21 10.34 10.43
N MET A 134 -17.05 10.98 10.54
CA MET A 134 -15.95 10.51 11.37
C MET A 134 -15.31 11.63 12.17
N ASP A 135 -15.16 11.40 13.46
CA ASP A 135 -14.42 12.25 14.39
C ASP A 135 -13.16 11.51 14.85
N VAL A 136 -12.00 12.15 14.70
CA VAL A 136 -10.70 11.57 15.08
C VAL A 136 -10.21 12.24 16.36
N PHE A 137 -9.92 11.42 17.37
CA PHE A 137 -9.39 11.87 18.65
C PHE A 137 -7.93 11.45 18.77
N GLU A 138 -7.02 12.43 18.80
CA GLU A 138 -5.58 12.19 18.97
C GLU A 138 -5.10 12.77 20.30
N SER A 139 -4.26 11.98 20.98
CA SER A 139 -3.61 12.33 22.24
C SER A 139 -2.33 13.17 22.05
N LEU A 140 -1.64 12.98 20.94
CA LEU A 140 -0.44 13.71 20.56
C LEU A 140 -0.80 15.11 20.03
N SER A 141 0.18 16.01 20.04
CA SER A 141 -0.01 17.37 19.50
C SER A 141 -0.20 17.39 17.98
N GLU A 142 0.25 16.35 17.28
CA GLU A 142 0.18 16.25 15.83
C GLU A 142 -0.26 14.85 15.38
N MET A 143 -1.00 14.80 14.28
CA MET A 143 -1.47 13.54 13.68
C MET A 143 -0.33 12.77 13.00
N GLY A 144 -0.52 11.46 12.83
CA GLY A 144 0.42 10.56 12.17
C GLY A 144 0.91 9.43 13.08
N GLY A 145 0.82 9.58 14.41
CA GLY A 145 1.36 8.58 15.33
C GLY A 145 2.84 8.28 15.04
N LEU A 146 3.23 7.01 15.10
CA LEU A 146 4.65 6.60 15.02
C LEU A 146 5.36 7.02 13.72
N ILE A 147 4.66 7.08 12.58
CA ILE A 147 5.27 7.53 11.31
C ILE A 147 5.72 9.00 11.37
N ARG A 148 5.21 9.78 12.32
CA ARG A 148 5.61 11.16 12.57
C ARG A 148 6.46 11.30 13.82
N SER A 149 6.11 10.60 14.90
CA SER A 149 6.70 10.83 16.22
C SER A 149 8.00 10.06 16.50
N ASN A 150 8.25 8.95 15.79
CA ASN A 150 9.33 8.03 16.15
C ASN A 150 10.27 7.66 15.00
N ILE A 151 9.80 7.70 13.75
CA ILE A 151 10.64 7.37 12.60
C ILE A 151 11.45 8.62 12.22
N PRO A 152 12.81 8.54 12.20
CA PRO A 152 13.68 9.67 11.90
C PRO A 152 13.70 10.05 10.41
#